data_AF-A0A1X7K2C9-F1
#
_entry.id   AF-A0A1X7K2C9-F1
#
_cell.length_a   1.000
_cell.length_b   1.000
_cell.length_c   1.000
_cell.angle_alpha   90.00
_cell.angle_beta   90.00
_cell.angle_gamma   90.00
#
_symmetry.space_group_name_H-M   'P 1'
#
loop_
_entity.id
_entity.type
_entity.pdbx_description
1 polymer ?
#
loop_
_entity_poly.entity_id
_entity_poly.type
_entity_poly.pdbx_seq_one_letter_code
_entity_poly.pdbx_strand_id
1 'polypeptide(L)'
;MKKILVCFVAALMLFSGIVWASKSTSSSKVAVLKEIGIGEIVIQDESGAITAMKAPQIIEKLIEEEKSYVVVYEQRRWGRPVVQSIEPVNLEEGSQNANSSLLHSPTGEPTEAMFNVDMQIPDRIEAGQPFEVEGSLVNLSDRDWEISHGAAMFTYSVFNDNGEPVPREDRIIAVNDIGLGTTLQPNKKYRYDGEGHVSVKLYELTIKNPGSYRIVGQAEFRIVDDNKSYELVIKSDPQDIVVE
;
A
#
# COMPACT_ATOMS: atom_id res chain seq x y z
N MET A 1 -54.43 -21.17 4.08
CA MET A 1 -53.14 -20.51 4.44
C MET A 1 -51.92 -21.41 4.25
N LYS A 2 -51.87 -22.67 4.73
CA LYS A 2 -50.69 -23.55 4.58
C LYS A 2 -50.17 -23.72 3.13
N LYS A 3 -51.05 -23.84 2.13
CA LYS A 3 -50.65 -23.98 0.71
C LYS A 3 -49.94 -22.74 0.15
N ILE A 4 -50.32 -21.54 0.59
CA ILE A 4 -49.70 -20.28 0.15
C ILE A 4 -48.30 -20.14 0.75
N LEU A 5 -48.14 -20.50 2.02
CA LEU A 5 -46.84 -20.49 2.69
C LEU A 5 -45.84 -21.44 2.02
N VAL A 6 -46.27 -22.65 1.65
CA VAL A 6 -45.42 -23.64 0.97
C VAL A 6 -44.97 -23.15 -0.41
N CYS A 7 -45.87 -22.54 -1.20
CA CYS A 7 -45.48 -21.93 -2.47
C CYS A 7 -44.48 -20.79 -2.30
N PHE A 8 -44.65 -19.96 -1.27
CA PHE A 8 -43.75 -18.82 -1.02
C PHE A 8 -42.33 -19.28 -0.65
N VAL A 9 -42.22 -20.30 0.21
CA VAL A 9 -40.92 -20.89 0.60
C VAL A 9 -40.24 -21.55 -0.60
N ALA A 10 -40.99 -22.29 -1.42
CA ALA A 10 -40.44 -22.91 -2.63
C ALA A 10 -39.92 -21.86 -3.64
N ALA A 11 -40.67 -20.77 -3.84
CA ALA A 11 -40.24 -19.66 -4.69
C ALA A 11 -38.99 -18.96 -4.15
N LEU A 12 -38.90 -18.74 -2.83
CA LEU A 12 -37.73 -18.14 -2.18
C LEU A 12 -36.48 -19.01 -2.34
N MET A 13 -36.60 -20.33 -2.19
CA MET A 13 -35.49 -21.26 -2.40
C MET A 13 -35.04 -21.29 -3.86
N LEU A 14 -35.97 -21.29 -4.81
CA LEU A 14 -35.67 -21.19 -6.25
C LEU A 14 -34.93 -19.89 -6.58
N PHE A 15 -35.40 -18.76 -6.05
CA PHE A 15 -34.78 -17.46 -6.28
C PHE A 15 -33.37 -17.40 -5.67
N SER A 16 -33.19 -17.93 -4.46
CA SER A 16 -31.88 -18.00 -3.79
C SER A 16 -30.89 -18.86 -4.56
N GLY A 17 -31.33 -19.99 -5.12
CA GLY A 17 -30.51 -20.84 -5.97
C GLY A 17 -30.08 -20.14 -7.27
N ILE A 18 -30.96 -19.37 -7.91
CA ILE A 18 -30.65 -18.60 -9.12
C ILE A 18 -29.65 -17.48 -8.82
N VAL A 19 -29.80 -16.80 -7.68
CA VAL A 19 -28.87 -15.75 -7.24
C VAL A 19 -27.49 -16.34 -6.95
N TRP A 20 -27.42 -17.49 -6.28
CA TRP A 20 -26.15 -18.14 -5.93
C TRP A 20 -25.43 -18.74 -7.15
N ALA A 21 -26.17 -19.27 -8.13
CA ALA A 21 -25.62 -19.79 -9.37
C ALA A 21 -25.20 -18.69 -10.37
N SER A 22 -25.45 -17.42 -10.06
CA SER A 22 -25.07 -16.31 -10.94
C SER A 22 -23.55 -16.11 -10.84
N LYS A 23 -22.82 -16.61 -11.83
CA LYS A 23 -21.38 -16.38 -11.97
C LYS A 23 -21.14 -14.90 -12.27
N SER A 24 -20.27 -14.27 -11.49
CA SER A 24 -19.64 -13.03 -11.89
C SER A 24 -18.50 -13.33 -12.86
N THR A 25 -18.28 -12.41 -13.79
CA THR A 25 -17.13 -12.44 -14.70
C THR A 25 -16.25 -11.25 -14.36
N SER A 26 -14.99 -11.53 -14.07
CA SER A 26 -13.97 -10.48 -13.98
C SER A 26 -13.62 -10.03 -15.39
N SER A 27 -13.69 -8.72 -15.61
CA SER A 27 -13.38 -8.08 -16.87
C SER A 27 -12.36 -6.98 -16.62
N SER A 28 -11.41 -6.81 -17.54
CA SER A 28 -10.48 -5.68 -17.54
C SER A 28 -10.70 -4.85 -18.80
N LYS A 29 -10.63 -3.52 -18.66
CA LYS A 29 -10.66 -2.58 -19.77
C LYS A 29 -9.76 -1.38 -19.49
N VAL A 30 -9.16 -0.83 -20.54
CA VAL A 30 -8.55 0.50 -20.51
C VAL A 30 -9.67 1.53 -20.65
N ALA A 31 -9.70 2.50 -19.74
CA ALA A 31 -10.70 3.56 -19.76
C ALA A 31 -10.15 4.86 -19.16
N VAL A 32 -10.70 5.98 -19.62
CA VAL A 32 -10.40 7.32 -19.10
C VAL A 32 -11.34 7.61 -17.94
N LEU A 33 -10.80 8.01 -16.80
CA LEU A 33 -11.59 8.41 -15.64
C LEU A 33 -12.18 9.81 -15.89
N LYS A 34 -13.51 9.95 -15.76
CA LYS A 34 -14.22 11.21 -16.05
C LYS A 34 -14.71 11.95 -14.81
N GLU A 35 -15.12 11.22 -13.78
CA GLU A 35 -15.66 11.81 -12.56
C GLU A 35 -15.40 10.88 -11.37
N ILE A 36 -15.00 11.47 -10.24
CA ILE A 36 -14.79 10.77 -8.97
C ILE A 36 -15.85 11.24 -7.96
N GLY A 37 -16.75 10.34 -7.59
CA GLY A 37 -17.78 10.57 -6.57
C GLY A 37 -17.56 9.70 -5.33
N ILE A 38 -18.27 10.03 -4.25
CA ILE A 38 -18.19 9.27 -2.99
C ILE A 38 -18.77 7.85 -3.20
N GLY A 39 -17.89 6.85 -3.25
CA GLY A 39 -18.18 5.44 -3.47
C GLY A 39 -18.41 5.05 -4.93
N GLU A 40 -18.25 5.97 -5.89
CA GLU A 40 -18.54 5.72 -7.31
C GLU A 40 -17.54 6.41 -8.23
N ILE A 41 -17.19 5.76 -9.33
CA ILE A 41 -16.38 6.36 -10.40
C ILE A 41 -17.08 6.24 -11.74
N VAL A 42 -16.87 7.24 -12.59
CA VAL A 42 -17.37 7.26 -13.96
C VAL A 42 -16.19 7.12 -14.91
N ILE A 43 -16.20 6.06 -15.74
CA ILE A 43 -15.18 5.82 -16.74
C ILE A 43 -15.75 5.94 -18.15
N GLN A 44 -14.92 6.33 -19.11
CA GLN A 44 -15.22 6.31 -20.54
C GLN A 44 -14.28 5.33 -21.24
N ASP A 45 -14.82 4.31 -21.89
CA ASP A 45 -14.00 3.35 -22.63
C ASP A 45 -13.59 3.88 -24.02
N GLU A 46 -12.73 3.12 -24.72
CA GLU A 46 -12.22 3.48 -26.06
C GLU A 46 -13.34 3.63 -27.11
N SER A 47 -14.50 2.99 -26.90
CA SER A 47 -15.66 3.16 -27.78
C SER A 47 -16.44 4.46 -27.51
N GLY A 48 -16.05 5.20 -26.47
CA GLY A 48 -16.73 6.38 -25.97
C GLY A 48 -17.88 6.08 -25.02
N ALA A 49 -18.12 4.82 -24.67
CA ALA A 49 -19.20 4.43 -23.78
C ALA A 49 -18.88 4.80 -22.33
N ILE A 50 -19.81 5.48 -21.67
CA ILE A 50 -19.66 5.93 -20.28
C ILE A 50 -20.29 4.90 -19.35
N THR A 51 -19.54 4.45 -18.35
CA THR A 51 -20.01 3.47 -17.34
C THR A 51 -19.72 3.97 -15.94
N ALA A 52 -20.76 3.99 -15.09
CA ALA A 52 -20.63 4.26 -13.66
C ALA A 52 -20.42 2.94 -12.89
N MET A 53 -19.42 2.92 -12.01
CA MET A 53 -19.03 1.74 -11.24
C MET A 53 -18.90 2.06 -9.77
N LYS A 54 -19.12 1.06 -8.90
CA LYS A 54 -18.87 1.22 -7.47
C LYS A 54 -17.37 1.10 -7.20
N ALA A 55 -16.82 2.09 -6.51
CA ALA A 55 -15.43 2.12 -6.08
C ALA A 55 -15.34 1.89 -4.55
N PRO A 56 -14.33 1.13 -4.07
CA PRO A 56 -13.97 1.14 -2.66
C PRO A 56 -13.45 2.53 -2.26
N GLN A 57 -13.85 3.03 -1.09
CA GLN A 57 -13.48 4.36 -0.58
C GLN A 57 -11.95 4.62 -0.53
N ILE A 58 -11.15 3.56 -0.47
CA ILE A 58 -9.69 3.64 -0.44
C ILE A 58 -9.12 4.08 -1.80
N ILE A 59 -9.77 3.73 -2.90
CA ILE A 59 -9.25 3.97 -4.27
C ILE A 59 -9.44 5.44 -4.68
N GLU A 60 -10.43 6.13 -4.12
CA GLU A 60 -10.73 7.55 -4.42
C GLU A 60 -9.57 8.49 -4.10
N LYS A 61 -8.66 8.11 -3.21
CA LYS A 61 -7.50 8.94 -2.84
C LYS A 61 -6.31 8.85 -3.79
N LEU A 62 -6.30 7.88 -4.72
CA LEU A 62 -5.11 7.50 -5.50
C LEU A 62 -5.28 7.69 -7.02
N ILE A 63 -6.37 8.31 -7.46
CA ILE A 63 -6.71 8.45 -8.88
C ILE A 63 -7.01 9.91 -9.22
N GLU A 64 -6.62 10.33 -10.43
CA GLU A 64 -6.82 11.69 -10.94
C GLU A 64 -7.82 11.67 -12.10
N GLU A 65 -8.66 12.71 -12.17
CA GLU A 65 -9.59 12.89 -13.28
C GLU A 65 -8.85 13.08 -14.62
N GLU A 66 -9.49 12.66 -15.71
CA GLU A 66 -8.98 12.75 -17.08
C GLU A 66 -7.72 11.93 -17.41
N LYS A 67 -7.26 11.06 -16.51
CA LYS A 67 -6.18 10.09 -16.78
C LYS A 67 -6.71 8.73 -17.23
N SER A 68 -5.86 8.03 -18.00
CA SER A 68 -6.13 6.67 -18.50
C SER A 68 -5.66 5.62 -17.51
N TYR A 69 -6.54 4.68 -17.19
CA TYR A 69 -6.27 3.58 -16.28
C TYR A 69 -6.68 2.24 -16.88
N VAL A 70 -5.99 1.18 -16.46
CA VAL A 70 -6.46 -0.19 -16.59
C VAL A 70 -7.39 -0.45 -15.40
N VAL A 71 -8.68 -0.55 -15.66
CA VAL A 71 -9.68 -0.82 -14.61
C VAL A 71 -10.07 -2.30 -14.68
N VAL A 72 -9.80 -3.02 -13.60
CA VAL A 72 -10.27 -4.39 -13.40
C VAL A 72 -11.53 -4.34 -12.54
N TYR A 73 -12.61 -4.89 -13.07
CA TYR A 73 -13.91 -4.85 -12.40
C TYR A 73 -14.66 -6.17 -12.52
N GLU A 74 -15.47 -6.43 -11.51
CA GLU A 74 -16.37 -7.58 -11.47
C GLU A 74 -17.71 -7.17 -12.10
N GLN A 75 -18.02 -7.72 -13.28
CA GLN A 75 -19.33 -7.55 -13.89
C GLN A 75 -20.32 -8.49 -13.21
N ARG A 76 -21.28 -7.90 -12.49
CA ARG A 76 -22.39 -8.65 -11.88
C ARG A 76 -23.53 -8.79 -12.88
N ARG A 77 -24.20 -9.95 -12.87
CA ARG A 77 -25.41 -10.18 -13.68
C ARG A 77 -26.54 -9.21 -13.29
N TRP A 78 -26.55 -8.78 -12.03
CA TRP A 78 -27.50 -7.83 -11.47
C TRP A 78 -26.74 -6.76 -10.69
N GLY A 79 -26.97 -5.49 -11.02
CA GLY A 79 -26.35 -4.34 -10.36
C GLY A 79 -25.20 -3.71 -11.15
N ARG A 80 -24.59 -2.68 -10.54
CA ARG A 80 -23.44 -1.96 -11.12
C ARG A 80 -22.16 -2.80 -11.03
N PRO A 81 -21.21 -2.62 -11.96
CA PRO A 81 -19.90 -3.24 -11.85
C PRO A 81 -19.21 -2.75 -10.57
N VAL A 82 -18.39 -3.62 -9.98
CA VAL A 82 -17.61 -3.30 -8.78
C VAL A 82 -16.14 -3.32 -9.14
N VAL A 83 -15.46 -2.21 -8.91
CA VAL A 83 -14.02 -2.09 -9.16
C VAL A 83 -13.26 -3.00 -8.19
N GLN A 84 -12.34 -3.79 -8.73
CA GLN A 84 -11.41 -4.62 -7.97
C GLN A 84 -10.03 -3.96 -7.86
N SER A 85 -9.52 -3.44 -8.98
CA SER A 85 -8.26 -2.68 -9.02
C SER A 85 -8.28 -1.63 -10.12
N ILE A 86 -7.45 -0.59 -9.96
CA ILE A 86 -7.19 0.46 -10.94
C ILE A 86 -5.68 0.64 -11.00
N GLU A 87 -5.09 0.51 -12.17
CA GLU A 87 -3.65 0.68 -12.39
C GLU A 87 -3.42 1.76 -13.47
N PRO A 88 -2.44 2.67 -13.30
CA PRO A 88 -2.14 3.67 -14.32
C PRO A 88 -1.65 3.00 -15.60
N VAL A 89 -2.12 3.48 -16.75
CA VAL A 89 -1.58 3.02 -18.04
C VAL A 89 -0.20 3.65 -18.22
N ASN A 90 0.87 2.89 -17.96
CA ASN A 90 2.21 3.28 -18.34
C ASN A 90 2.31 3.26 -19.87
N LEU A 91 2.02 4.40 -20.49
CA LEU A 91 2.34 4.63 -21.89
C LEU A 91 3.85 4.79 -22.02
N GLU A 92 4.59 3.69 -21.91
CA GLU A 92 5.97 3.66 -22.38
C GLU A 92 5.94 3.75 -23.91
N GLU A 93 5.99 4.98 -24.42
CA GLU A 93 6.32 5.22 -25.82
C GLU A 93 7.68 4.60 -26.10
N GLY A 94 7.70 3.65 -27.03
CA GLY A 94 8.91 3.09 -27.57
C GLY A 94 9.80 4.18 -28.14
N SER A 95 10.92 4.44 -27.47
CA SER A 95 12.10 5.00 -28.11
C SER A 95 13.30 4.17 -27.67
N GLN A 96 13.66 3.24 -28.55
CA GLN A 96 14.95 2.59 -28.53
C GLN A 96 16.03 3.66 -28.67
N ASN A 97 16.91 3.77 -27.68
CA ASN A 97 18.35 3.74 -27.95
C ASN A 97 19.15 3.52 -26.67
N ALA A 98 19.99 2.50 -26.74
CA ALA A 98 21.03 2.22 -25.78
C ALA A 98 21.99 3.40 -25.69
N ASN A 99 22.23 3.91 -24.48
CA ASN A 99 23.59 4.06 -23.98
C ASN A 99 23.63 4.31 -22.48
N SER A 100 24.53 3.55 -21.86
CA SER A 100 25.11 3.68 -20.54
C SER A 100 25.38 5.13 -20.13
N SER A 101 24.59 5.63 -19.16
CA SER A 101 24.94 6.72 -18.23
C SER A 101 23.73 7.05 -17.33
N LEU A 102 23.31 6.11 -16.47
CA LEU A 102 22.31 6.39 -15.41
C LEU A 102 23.03 6.82 -14.14
N LEU A 103 23.45 8.08 -14.13
CA LEU A 103 23.75 8.89 -12.95
C LEU A 103 23.93 10.31 -13.47
N HIS A 104 22.82 11.03 -13.65
CA HIS A 104 22.67 12.50 -13.60
C HIS A 104 21.46 12.96 -14.42
N SER A 105 20.38 13.30 -13.71
CA SER A 105 19.48 14.39 -14.08
C SER A 105 18.80 14.90 -12.80
N PRO A 106 19.06 16.15 -12.36
CA PRO A 106 18.58 16.67 -11.08
C PRO A 106 17.11 17.14 -11.10
N THR A 107 16.30 16.70 -12.07
CA THR A 107 14.95 17.20 -12.35
C THR A 107 13.93 16.07 -12.56
N GLY A 108 14.15 14.91 -11.93
CA GLY A 108 13.20 13.80 -11.93
C GLY A 108 12.28 13.86 -10.71
N GLU A 109 11.03 13.41 -10.89
CA GLU A 109 10.11 13.15 -9.78
C GLU A 109 10.75 12.15 -8.79
N PRO A 110 10.51 12.27 -7.48
CA PRO A 110 11.06 11.33 -6.51
C PRO A 110 10.50 9.93 -6.75
N THR A 111 11.38 8.93 -6.76
CA THR A 111 11.01 7.52 -6.92
C THR A 111 11.56 6.69 -5.78
N GLU A 112 10.99 5.52 -5.55
CA GLU A 112 11.41 4.63 -4.46
C GLU A 112 12.90 4.26 -4.55
N ALA A 113 13.44 4.08 -5.76
CA ALA A 113 14.84 3.73 -6.01
C ALA A 113 15.84 4.82 -5.54
N MET A 114 15.38 6.04 -5.28
CA MET A 114 16.20 7.12 -4.72
C MET A 114 16.38 7.01 -3.20
N PHE A 115 15.72 6.05 -2.55
CA PHE A 115 15.73 5.91 -1.11
C PHE A 115 16.03 4.47 -0.70
N ASN A 116 16.55 4.31 0.50
CA ASN A 116 16.71 3.01 1.14
C ASN A 116 16.29 3.05 2.61
N VAL A 117 15.84 1.92 3.14
CA VAL A 117 15.61 1.74 4.57
C VAL A 117 16.68 0.80 5.13
N ASP A 118 17.57 1.35 5.92
CA ASP A 118 18.56 0.59 6.68
C ASP A 118 17.97 0.21 8.04
N MET A 119 18.18 -1.03 8.46
CA MET A 119 17.86 -1.50 9.81
C MET A 119 19.13 -1.86 10.58
N GLN A 120 19.16 -1.51 11.86
CA GLN A 120 20.12 -2.03 12.83
C GLN A 120 19.38 -2.91 13.83
N ILE A 121 19.81 -4.17 13.91
CA ILE A 121 19.21 -5.21 14.74
C ILE A 121 20.29 -5.70 15.69
N PRO A 122 19.98 -5.98 16.96
CA PRO A 122 20.95 -6.55 17.89
C PRO A 122 21.39 -7.94 17.44
N ASP A 123 22.68 -8.25 17.62
CA ASP A 123 23.27 -9.55 17.27
C ASP A 123 22.65 -10.72 18.04
N ARG A 124 22.06 -10.45 19.21
CA ARG A 124 21.51 -11.45 20.12
C ARG A 124 20.09 -11.08 20.52
N ILE A 125 19.16 -12.00 20.29
CA ILE A 125 17.74 -11.85 20.60
C ILE A 125 17.31 -13.07 21.41
N GLU A 126 16.71 -12.84 22.58
CA GLU A 126 16.24 -13.92 23.47
C GLU A 126 14.70 -14.05 23.39
N ALA A 127 14.22 -15.29 23.33
CA ALA A 127 12.79 -15.58 23.23
C ALA A 127 12.00 -14.99 24.42
N GLY A 128 10.95 -14.25 24.09
CA GLY A 128 10.06 -13.59 25.06
C GLY A 128 10.64 -12.33 25.70
N GLN A 129 11.87 -11.92 25.36
CA GLN A 129 12.41 -10.62 25.77
C GLN A 129 12.21 -9.57 24.68
N PRO A 130 11.93 -8.31 25.05
CA PRO A 130 11.88 -7.21 24.09
C PRO A 130 13.28 -6.91 23.54
N PHE A 131 13.35 -6.56 22.26
CA PHE A 131 14.55 -6.06 21.59
C PHE A 131 14.20 -4.88 20.69
N GLU A 132 15.15 -3.98 20.47
CA GLU A 132 14.95 -2.75 19.70
C GLU A 132 15.53 -2.88 18.29
N VAL A 133 14.81 -2.38 17.29
CA VAL A 133 15.25 -2.32 15.89
C VAL A 133 15.28 -0.87 15.45
N GLU A 134 16.46 -0.36 15.10
CA GLU A 134 16.60 1.02 14.63
C GLU A 134 16.52 1.10 13.11
N GLY A 135 15.46 1.71 12.60
CA GLY A 135 15.27 2.04 11.20
C GLY A 135 15.88 3.40 10.86
N SER A 136 16.44 3.52 9.66
CA SER A 136 16.87 4.80 9.11
C SER A 136 16.57 4.91 7.62
N LEU A 137 16.07 6.07 7.20
CA LEU A 137 15.84 6.40 5.81
C LEU A 137 17.13 7.01 5.24
N VAL A 138 17.58 6.50 4.10
CA VAL A 138 18.78 6.96 3.40
C VAL A 138 18.37 7.54 2.07
N ASN A 139 18.81 8.77 1.77
CA ASN A 139 18.67 9.35 0.44
C ASN A 139 19.86 8.93 -0.42
N LEU A 140 19.61 8.14 -1.46
CA LEU A 140 20.62 7.66 -2.42
C LEU A 140 20.79 8.59 -3.63
N SER A 141 19.95 9.62 -3.75
CA SER A 141 20.08 10.64 -4.80
C SER A 141 21.19 11.65 -4.50
N ASP A 142 21.47 12.50 -5.48
CA ASP A 142 22.46 13.58 -5.44
C ASP A 142 21.86 14.95 -5.04
N ARG A 143 20.56 15.02 -4.72
CA ARG A 143 19.86 16.24 -4.27
C ARG A 143 19.27 16.11 -2.87
N ASP A 144 19.06 17.25 -2.23
CA ASP A 144 18.29 17.35 -1.00
C ASP A 144 16.79 17.11 -1.27
N TRP A 145 16.12 16.45 -0.32
CA TRP A 145 14.67 16.27 -0.33
C TRP A 145 14.04 16.82 0.95
N GLU A 146 13.04 17.68 0.81
CA GLU A 146 12.16 18.01 1.93
C GLU A 146 11.14 16.88 2.09
N ILE A 147 11.26 16.17 3.21
CA ILE A 147 10.34 15.08 3.54
C ILE A 147 9.45 15.52 4.71
N SER A 148 8.23 15.00 4.72
CA SER A 148 7.32 15.06 5.84
C SER A 148 6.80 13.67 6.18
N HIS A 149 6.60 13.37 7.45
CA HIS A 149 6.11 12.07 7.89
C HIS A 149 5.30 12.20 9.19
N GLY A 150 4.49 11.19 9.49
CA GLY A 150 3.81 11.07 10.78
C GLY A 150 4.73 10.52 11.87
N ALA A 151 4.23 10.45 13.10
CA ALA A 151 4.99 9.91 14.23
C ALA A 151 5.34 8.40 14.09
N ALA A 152 4.64 7.68 13.21
CA ALA A 152 4.85 6.26 12.93
C ALA A 152 5.60 6.02 11.60
N MET A 153 6.63 6.84 11.31
CA MET A 153 7.38 6.76 10.06
C MET A 153 7.94 5.36 9.78
N PHE A 154 8.54 4.72 10.80
CA PHE A 154 9.12 3.39 10.68
C PHE A 154 8.23 2.33 11.32
N THR A 155 7.98 1.25 10.58
CA THR A 155 7.30 0.05 11.07
C THR A 155 8.09 -1.20 10.70
N TYR A 156 7.88 -2.30 11.42
CA TYR A 156 8.63 -3.55 11.22
C TYR A 156 7.68 -4.73 11.19
N SER A 157 7.89 -5.60 10.20
CA SER A 157 7.17 -6.86 10.05
C SER A 157 8.12 -8.02 10.24
N VAL A 158 7.74 -8.98 11.09
CA VAL A 158 8.51 -10.20 11.36
C VAL A 158 7.78 -11.38 10.75
N PHE A 159 8.52 -12.27 10.10
CA PHE A 159 8.02 -13.50 9.48
C PHE A 159 8.75 -14.71 10.05
N ASN A 160 8.03 -15.81 10.28
CA ASN A 160 8.62 -17.09 10.69
C ASN A 160 9.28 -17.81 9.50
N ASP A 161 9.91 -18.96 9.75
CA ASP A 161 10.55 -19.79 8.72
C ASP A 161 9.62 -20.26 7.59
N ASN A 162 8.32 -20.30 7.84
CA ASN A 162 7.31 -20.64 6.82
C ASN A 162 6.88 -19.41 6.00
N GLY A 163 7.41 -18.22 6.28
CA GLY A 163 7.03 -16.96 5.66
C GLY A 163 5.73 -16.37 6.21
N GLU A 164 5.20 -16.89 7.32
CA GLU A 164 3.97 -16.38 7.94
C GLU A 164 4.30 -15.20 8.87
N PRO A 165 3.47 -14.14 8.88
CA PRO A 165 3.70 -12.99 9.74
C PRO A 165 3.54 -13.37 11.22
N VAL A 166 4.50 -12.94 12.04
CA VAL A 166 4.43 -13.04 13.50
C VAL A 166 3.68 -11.80 14.03
N PRO A 167 2.48 -11.96 14.59
CA PRO A 167 1.68 -10.83 15.03
C PRO A 167 2.31 -10.14 16.25
N ARG A 168 2.27 -8.81 16.27
CA ARG A 168 2.58 -8.02 17.47
C ARG A 168 1.52 -8.23 18.53
N GLU A 169 1.91 -8.13 19.81
CA GLU A 169 0.97 -8.23 20.93
C GLU A 169 0.14 -6.96 21.12
N ASP A 170 0.60 -5.84 20.56
CA ASP A 170 -0.04 -4.54 20.65
C ASP A 170 -1.37 -4.54 19.89
N ARG A 171 -2.49 -4.70 20.62
CA ARG A 171 -3.83 -4.78 20.01
C ARG A 171 -4.33 -3.43 19.49
N ILE A 172 -3.81 -2.33 20.01
CA ILE A 172 -4.19 -0.96 19.65
C ILE A 172 -2.95 -0.07 19.73
N ILE A 173 -2.64 0.62 18.63
CA ILE A 173 -1.58 1.61 18.54
C ILE A 173 -2.27 2.96 18.37
N ALA A 174 -2.11 3.86 19.34
CA ALA A 174 -2.56 5.24 19.21
C ALA A 174 -1.39 6.09 18.73
N VAL A 175 -1.58 6.74 17.58
CA VAL A 175 -0.60 7.64 16.97
C VAL A 175 -1.17 9.04 17.06
N ASN A 176 -0.43 9.98 17.67
CA ASN A 176 -0.73 11.39 17.50
C ASN A 176 -0.22 11.79 16.12
N ASP A 177 -1.14 12.10 15.21
CA ASP A 177 -0.80 12.47 13.85
C ASP A 177 -0.22 13.89 13.83
N ILE A 178 1.08 13.98 14.08
CA ILE A 178 1.88 15.19 13.97
C ILE A 178 2.71 15.05 12.70
N GLY A 179 2.48 15.96 11.76
CA GLY A 179 3.34 16.09 10.58
C GLY A 179 4.66 16.70 10.98
N LEU A 180 5.72 15.90 10.92
CA LEU A 180 7.10 16.33 11.12
C LEU A 180 7.74 16.54 9.76
N GLY A 181 8.51 17.63 9.61
CA GLY A 181 9.22 17.96 8.39
C GLY A 181 10.72 18.01 8.63
N THR A 182 11.51 17.52 7.67
CA THR A 182 12.98 17.58 7.73
C THR A 182 13.56 17.60 6.32
N THR A 183 14.83 18.01 6.20
CA THR A 183 15.59 17.94 4.94
C THR A 183 16.51 16.72 4.96
N LEU A 184 16.28 15.80 4.03
CA LEU A 184 17.08 14.60 3.85
C LEU A 184 18.17 14.83 2.80
N GLN A 185 19.40 15.07 3.27
CA GLN A 185 20.55 15.34 2.42
C GLN A 185 21.07 14.09 1.69
N PRO A 186 21.74 14.24 0.52
CA PRO A 186 22.39 13.16 -0.21
C PRO A 186 23.26 12.28 0.65
N ASN A 187 23.05 10.97 0.54
CA ASN A 187 23.78 9.91 1.23
C ASN A 187 23.76 10.04 2.77
N LYS A 188 22.82 10.82 3.33
CA LYS A 188 22.62 10.92 4.78
C LYS A 188 21.51 10.01 5.25
N LYS A 189 21.66 9.57 6.50
CA LYS A 189 20.68 8.77 7.22
C LYS A 189 19.83 9.69 8.08
N TYR A 190 18.52 9.50 8.03
CA TYR A 190 17.57 10.10 8.95
C TYR A 190 16.96 9.02 9.83
N ARG A 191 16.88 9.31 11.13
CA ARG A 191 16.37 8.42 12.17
C ARG A 191 15.27 9.15 12.92
N TYR A 192 14.23 8.43 13.28
CA TYR A 192 13.15 8.96 14.09
C TYR A 192 12.49 7.82 14.86
N ASP A 193 12.42 7.96 16.18
CA ASP A 193 11.95 6.91 17.09
C ASP A 193 10.52 7.13 17.59
N GLY A 194 9.86 8.20 17.12
CA GLY A 194 8.51 8.57 17.56
C GLY A 194 8.47 9.64 18.63
N GLU A 195 9.58 9.94 19.34
CA GLU A 195 9.71 10.99 20.38
C GLU A 195 8.54 11.07 21.39
N GLY A 196 7.87 9.94 21.69
CA GLY A 196 6.72 9.88 22.59
C GLY A 196 5.36 10.27 21.98
N HIS A 197 5.31 10.50 20.68
CA HIS A 197 4.08 10.75 19.91
C HIS A 197 3.33 9.48 19.50
N VAL A 198 3.90 8.30 19.79
CA VAL A 198 3.26 6.99 19.61
C VAL A 198 3.08 6.33 20.98
N SER A 199 1.90 5.75 21.23
CA SER A 199 1.58 5.12 22.52
C SER A 199 2.40 3.87 22.84
N VAL A 200 3.02 3.28 21.82
CA VAL A 200 3.91 2.12 21.92
C VAL A 200 5.19 2.40 21.15
N LYS A 201 6.29 1.80 21.59
CA LYS A 201 7.56 1.84 20.86
C LYS A 201 7.46 0.92 19.65
N LEU A 202 7.24 1.49 18.46
CA LEU A 202 7.13 0.70 17.22
C LEU A 202 8.41 -0.05 16.88
N TYR A 203 9.56 0.44 17.36
CA TYR A 203 10.87 -0.17 17.22
C TYR A 203 11.16 -1.28 18.24
N GLU A 204 10.35 -1.42 19.29
CA GLU A 204 10.51 -2.50 20.28
C GLU A 204 9.63 -3.69 19.86
N LEU A 205 10.25 -4.85 19.71
CA LEU A 205 9.63 -6.09 19.24
C LEU A 205 9.85 -7.21 20.26
N THR A 206 8.91 -8.17 20.31
CA THR A 206 9.00 -9.37 21.15
C THR A 206 8.62 -10.59 20.35
N ILE A 207 9.50 -11.59 20.29
CA ILE A 207 9.26 -12.88 19.63
C ILE A 207 9.25 -13.97 20.71
N LYS A 208 8.12 -14.66 20.89
CA LYS A 208 7.92 -15.58 22.03
C LYS A 208 8.68 -16.90 21.95
N ASN A 209 8.86 -17.40 20.74
CA ASN A 209 9.39 -18.73 20.51
C ASN A 209 10.80 -18.60 19.92
N PRO A 210 11.74 -19.46 20.33
CA PRO A 210 13.04 -19.53 19.67
C PRO A 210 12.88 -20.07 18.25
N GLY A 211 13.78 -19.66 17.35
CA GLY A 211 13.72 -20.05 15.95
C GLY A 211 14.44 -19.09 15.03
N SER A 212 14.37 -19.38 13.73
CA SER A 212 14.82 -18.47 12.68
C SER A 212 13.64 -17.63 12.19
N TYR A 213 13.92 -16.36 11.91
CA TYR A 213 12.94 -15.38 11.51
C TYR A 213 13.53 -14.44 10.47
N ARG A 214 12.65 -13.72 9.79
CA ARG A 214 13.01 -12.65 8.87
C ARG A 214 12.30 -11.38 9.25
N ILE A 215 13.02 -10.28 9.31
CA ILE A 215 12.45 -8.97 9.57
C ILE A 215 12.55 -8.08 8.33
N VAL A 216 11.53 -7.25 8.12
CA VAL A 216 11.47 -6.24 7.06
C VAL A 216 11.02 -4.93 7.69
N GLY A 217 11.82 -3.90 7.53
CA GLY A 217 11.49 -2.53 7.92
C GLY A 217 10.76 -1.82 6.79
N GLN A 218 9.89 -0.89 7.16
CA GLN A 218 9.17 -0.04 6.21
C GLN A 218 9.24 1.41 6.70
N ALA A 219 9.47 2.35 5.79
CA ALA A 219 9.39 3.77 6.01
C ALA A 219 8.27 4.38 5.16
N GLU A 220 7.41 5.18 5.77
CA GLU A 220 6.36 5.94 5.09
C GLU A 220 6.59 7.44 5.27
N PHE A 221 6.65 8.16 4.16
CA PHE A 221 6.88 9.61 4.16
C PHE A 221 6.33 10.25 2.88
N ARG A 222 6.26 11.57 2.89
CA ARG A 222 5.78 12.40 1.79
C ARG A 222 6.82 13.43 1.40
N ILE A 223 7.05 13.59 0.11
CA ILE A 223 7.86 14.66 -0.46
C ILE A 223 6.93 15.70 -1.09
N VAL A 224 7.27 16.99 -0.94
CA VAL A 224 6.67 18.06 -1.73
C VAL A 224 7.76 18.64 -2.63
N ASP A 225 7.57 18.52 -3.94
CA ASP A 225 8.48 19.05 -4.96
C ASP A 225 7.66 19.71 -6.08
N ASP A 226 8.00 20.94 -6.47
CA ASP A 226 7.28 21.71 -7.50
C ASP A 226 5.74 21.74 -7.33
N ASN A 227 5.26 21.95 -6.09
CA ASN A 227 3.84 21.93 -5.70
C ASN A 227 3.11 20.59 -5.92
N LYS A 228 3.84 19.52 -6.24
CA LYS A 228 3.32 18.16 -6.27
C LYS A 228 3.68 17.45 -4.98
N SER A 229 2.78 16.58 -4.54
CA SER A 229 2.94 15.76 -3.35
C SER A 229 3.14 14.32 -3.77
N TYR A 230 4.19 13.68 -3.25
CA TYR A 230 4.54 12.29 -3.52
C TYR A 230 4.55 11.52 -2.21
N GLU A 231 3.63 10.58 -2.04
CA GLU A 231 3.63 9.65 -0.91
C GLU A 231 4.44 8.41 -1.30
N LEU A 232 5.42 8.06 -0.46
CA LEU A 232 6.34 6.96 -0.70
C LEU A 232 6.33 5.99 0.47
N VAL A 233 6.33 4.70 0.14
CA VAL A 233 6.44 3.59 1.09
C VAL A 233 7.62 2.72 0.70
N ILE A 234 8.72 2.83 1.43
CA ILE A 234 9.96 2.13 1.12
C ILE A 234 10.12 0.96 2.08
N LYS A 235 10.51 -0.20 1.56
CA LYS A 235 10.83 -1.39 2.38
C LYS A 235 12.33 -1.63 2.37
N SER A 236 12.86 -2.08 3.51
CA SER A 236 14.23 -2.55 3.59
C SER A 236 14.40 -3.87 2.84
N ASP A 237 15.64 -4.20 2.53
CA ASP A 237 15.99 -5.59 2.28
C ASP A 237 15.65 -6.44 3.53
N PRO A 238 15.15 -7.68 3.36
CA PRO A 238 14.88 -8.55 4.49
C PRO A 238 16.18 -8.97 5.20
N GLN A 239 16.16 -8.98 6.52
CA GLN A 239 17.28 -9.47 7.33
C GLN A 239 16.86 -10.72 8.11
N ASP A 240 17.63 -11.80 7.98
CA ASP A 240 17.41 -13.02 8.75
C ASP A 240 17.99 -12.84 10.17
N ILE A 241 17.24 -13.28 11.17
CA ILE A 241 17.59 -13.18 12.59
C ILE A 241 17.36 -14.53 13.27
N VAL A 242 18.11 -14.79 14.34
CA VAL A 242 17.96 -15.99 15.17
C VAL A 242 17.53 -15.56 16.56
N VAL A 243 16.48 -16.20 17.07
CA VAL A 243 15.95 -16.00 18.43
C VAL A 243 16.32 -17.23 19.26
N GLU A 244 17.05 -17.01 20.35
CA GLU A 244 17.54 -18.03 21.28
C GLU A 244 16.55 -18.39 22.40
#